data_AF-A0A392QIG5-F1
#
_entry.id   AF-A0A392QIG5-F1
#
_cell.length_a   1.000
_cell.length_b   1.000
_cell.length_c   1.000
_cell.angle_alpha   90.00
_cell.angle_beta   90.00
_cell.angle_gamma   90.00
#
_symmetry.space_group_name_H-M   'P 1'
#
loop_
_entity.id
_entity.type
_entity.pdbx_description
1 polymer ?
#
loop_
_entity_poly.entity_id
_entity_poly.type
_entity_poly.pdbx_seq_one_letter_code
_entity_poly.pdbx_strand_id
1 'polypeptide(L)'
;ARLAAGLCADLASAIVSGRAKNGFALVRPPGHHAGVKDVMGFCLHNNAAVAALAAQAAGARKVLILDWDVHHGNGTQEIFEQNNS
;
A
#
# COMPACT_ATOMS: atom_id res chain seq x y z
N ALA A 1 5.82 12.03 0.50
CA ALA A 1 5.61 10.74 -0.20
C ALA A 1 6.39 9.62 0.47
N ARG A 2 7.72 9.68 0.52
CA ARG A 2 8.55 8.65 1.20
C ARG A 2 8.13 8.37 2.65
N LEU A 3 7.93 9.42 3.47
CA LEU A 3 7.46 9.26 4.86
C LEU A 3 6.07 8.61 4.96
N ALA A 4 5.16 8.92 4.03
CA ALA A 4 3.83 8.31 3.98
C ALA A 4 3.94 6.80 3.71
N ALA A 5 4.72 6.42 2.68
CA ALA A 5 4.96 5.02 2.36
C ALA A 5 5.66 4.27 3.50
N GLY A 6 6.64 4.90 4.16
CA GLY A 6 7.34 4.35 5.32
C GLY A 6 6.41 4.07 6.50
N LEU A 7 5.56 5.03 6.87
CA LEU A 7 4.56 4.82 7.93
C LEU A 7 3.59 3.66 7.60
N CYS A 8 3.17 3.54 6.34
CA CYS A 8 2.32 2.44 5.91
C CYS A 8 3.04 1.09 5.96
N ALA A 9 4.32 1.03 5.56
CA ALA A 9 5.14 -0.18 5.64
C ALA A 9 5.38 -0.63 7.09
N ASP A 10 5.77 0.28 7.97
CA ASP A 10 6.02 0.00 9.38
C ASP A 10 4.76 -0.49 10.08
N LEU A 11 3.62 0.15 9.81
CA LEU A 11 2.33 -0.24 10.37
C LEU A 11 1.89 -1.63 9.89
N ALA A 12 2.03 -1.91 8.59
CA ALA A 12 1.72 -3.22 8.03
C ALA A 12 2.61 -4.31 8.64
N SER A 13 3.92 -4.07 8.73
CA SER A 13 4.87 -4.99 9.37
C SER A 13 4.55 -5.22 10.84
N ALA A 14 4.23 -4.16 11.60
CA ALA A 14 3.87 -4.27 13.02
C ALA A 14 2.60 -5.11 13.24
N ILE A 15 1.59 -4.96 12.37
CA ILE A 15 0.36 -5.74 12.44
C ILE A 15 0.61 -7.22 12.10
N VAL A 16 1.30 -7.50 10.98
CA VAL A 16 1.57 -8.89 10.56
C VAL A 16 2.47 -9.62 11.56
N SER A 17 3.44 -8.94 12.16
CA SER A 17 4.32 -9.50 13.20
C SER A 17 3.67 -9.63 14.58
N GLY A 18 2.40 -9.23 14.75
CA GLY A 18 1.68 -9.31 16.02
C GLY A 18 2.09 -8.25 17.06
N ARG A 19 2.92 -7.27 16.69
CA ARG A 19 3.29 -6.14 17.58
C ARG A 19 2.15 -5.13 17.74
N ALA A 20 1.19 -5.12 16.83
CA ALA A 20 -0.04 -4.34 16.93
C ALA A 20 -1.23 -5.18 16.43
N LYS A 21 -2.43 -4.93 16.97
CA LYS A 21 -3.65 -5.63 16.53
C LYS A 21 -4.20 -5.07 15.22
N ASN A 22 -4.13 -3.74 15.04
CA ASN A 22 -4.67 -3.00 13.91
C ASN A 22 -3.97 -1.64 13.80
N GLY A 23 -4.36 -0.82 12.82
CA GLY A 23 -3.80 0.51 12.66
C GLY A 23 -4.52 1.36 11.61
N PHE A 24 -4.30 2.66 11.69
CA PHE A 24 -4.75 3.64 10.69
C PHE A 24 -3.57 4.57 10.35
N ALA A 25 -3.16 4.60 9.08
CA ALA A 25 -2.09 5.48 8.63
C ALA A 25 -2.68 6.82 8.16
N LEU A 26 -2.64 7.83 9.03
CA LEU A 26 -3.03 9.20 8.68
C LEU A 26 -1.90 9.89 7.90
N VAL A 27 -1.88 9.72 6.58
CA VAL A 27 -0.74 10.11 5.74
C VAL A 27 -1.14 10.97 4.54
N ARG A 28 -0.17 11.74 4.04
CA ARG A 28 -0.24 12.47 2.75
C ARG A 28 1.15 12.53 2.09
N PRO A 29 1.27 12.72 0.76
CA PRO A 29 0.21 12.69 -0.28
C PRO A 29 -0.41 11.28 -0.46
N PRO A 30 -1.51 11.14 -1.23
CA PRO A 30 -2.11 9.83 -1.55
C PRO A 30 -1.17 8.97 -2.40
N GLY A 31 -1.61 7.74 -2.74
CA GLY A 31 -0.76 6.79 -3.45
C GLY A 31 -1.40 5.93 -4.54
N HIS A 32 -2.72 5.70 -4.54
CA HIS A 32 -3.31 4.63 -5.37
C HIS A 32 -3.26 4.85 -6.90
N HIS A 33 -2.96 6.07 -7.37
CA HIS A 33 -2.74 6.37 -8.78
C HIS A 33 -1.27 6.26 -9.21
N ALA A 34 -0.32 6.14 -8.27
CA ALA A 34 1.08 5.94 -8.61
C ALA A 34 1.27 4.49 -9.10
N GLY A 35 1.69 4.36 -10.36
CA GLY A 35 1.94 3.09 -11.03
C GLY A 35 3.35 2.57 -10.82
N VAL A 36 3.76 1.60 -11.65
CA VAL A 36 5.12 1.04 -11.58
C VAL A 36 6.17 2.07 -12.01
N LYS A 37 5.85 2.91 -13.00
CA LYS A 37 6.79 3.87 -13.60
C LYS A 37 6.34 5.33 -13.54
N ASP A 38 5.07 5.58 -13.23
CA ASP A 38 4.47 6.91 -13.39
C ASP A 38 3.95 7.49 -12.08
N VAL A 39 4.10 8.81 -11.95
CA VAL A 39 3.49 9.63 -10.90
C VAL A 39 2.32 10.42 -11.50
N MET A 40 1.13 10.34 -10.89
CA MET A 40 -0.07 11.02 -11.39
C MET A 40 -1.13 11.15 -10.28
N GLY A 41 -2.18 11.95 -10.50
CA GLY A 41 -3.30 12.07 -9.54
C GLY A 41 -2.85 12.45 -8.12
N PHE A 42 -1.85 13.33 -8.00
CA PHE A 42 -1.19 13.72 -6.74
C PHE A 42 -0.44 12.58 -6.00
N CYS A 43 -0.36 11.39 -6.59
CA CYS A 43 0.29 10.22 -6.04
C CYS A 43 1.73 10.13 -6.54
N LEU A 44 2.69 10.08 -5.60
CA LEU A 44 4.13 9.99 -5.92
C LEU A 44 4.69 8.57 -5.66
N HIS A 45 4.16 7.88 -4.65
CA HIS A 45 4.45 6.48 -4.34
C HIS A 45 3.15 5.80 -3.97
N ASN A 46 3.00 4.51 -4.29
CA ASN A 46 1.80 3.77 -3.96
C ASN A 46 1.87 3.21 -2.52
N ASN A 47 1.35 3.98 -1.56
CA ASN A 47 1.42 3.64 -0.14
C ASN A 47 0.78 2.27 0.17
N ALA A 48 -0.36 1.94 -0.46
CA ALA A 48 -1.07 0.69 -0.24
C ALA A 48 -0.31 -0.51 -0.81
N ALA A 49 0.25 -0.37 -2.01
CA ALA A 49 1.08 -1.42 -2.61
C ALA A 49 2.37 -1.66 -1.80
N VAL A 50 3.03 -0.60 -1.34
CA VAL A 50 4.21 -0.72 -0.45
C VAL A 50 3.84 -1.43 0.85
N ALA A 51 2.69 -1.12 1.46
CA ALA A 51 2.21 -1.79 2.66
C ALA A 51 1.93 -3.28 2.42
N ALA A 52 1.33 -3.64 1.28
CA ALA A 52 1.07 -5.04 0.92
C ALA A 52 2.36 -5.85 0.76
N LEU A 53 3.35 -5.30 0.06
CA LEU A 53 4.66 -5.93 -0.08
C LEU A 53 5.43 -6.02 1.26
N ALA A 54 5.31 -5.00 2.12
CA ALA A 54 5.87 -5.03 3.47
C ALA A 54 5.19 -6.09 4.35
N ALA A 55 3.88 -6.25 4.24
CA ALA A 55 3.13 -7.33 4.89
C ALA A 55 3.60 -8.70 4.41
N GLN A 56 3.79 -8.89 3.10
CA GLN A 56 4.33 -10.13 2.55
C GLN A 56 5.74 -10.43 3.04
N ALA A 57 6.62 -9.44 3.05
CA ALA A 57 7.97 -9.55 3.62
C ALA A 57 7.97 -9.90 5.12
N ALA A 58 6.92 -9.48 5.85
CA ALA A 58 6.70 -9.84 7.26
C ALA A 58 6.01 -11.19 7.47
N GLY A 59 5.68 -11.93 6.41
CA GLY A 59 5.14 -13.30 6.47
C GLY A 59 3.69 -13.48 6.03
N ALA A 60 3.00 -12.42 5.58
CA ALA A 60 1.66 -12.57 5.03
C ALA A 60 1.71 -13.29 3.67
N ARG A 61 1.00 -14.42 3.52
CA ARG A 61 0.94 -15.14 2.24
C ARG A 61 -0.03 -14.50 1.23
N LYS A 62 -1.13 -13.96 1.75
CA LYS A 62 -2.26 -13.38 1.01
C LYS A 62 -2.59 -12.02 1.59
N VAL A 63 -2.78 -11.02 0.75
CA VAL A 63 -3.14 -9.66 1.16
C VAL A 63 -4.35 -9.21 0.36
N LEU A 64 -5.38 -8.70 1.04
CA LEU A 64 -6.52 -8.04 0.42
C LEU A 64 -6.30 -6.52 0.47
N ILE A 65 -6.41 -5.85 -0.67
CA ILE A 65 -6.49 -4.39 -0.75
C ILE A 65 -7.92 -4.03 -1.15
N LEU A 66 -8.64 -3.36 -0.25
CA LEU A 66 -9.94 -2.76 -0.55
C LEU A 66 -9.72 -1.25 -0.77
N ASP A 67 -9.88 -0.81 -2.01
CA ASP A 67 -9.85 0.61 -2.36
C ASP A 67 -11.28 1.12 -2.50
N TRP A 68 -11.70 2.01 -1.59
CA TRP A 68 -13.02 2.62 -1.59
C TRP A 68 -12.97 4.10 -2.01
N ASP A 69 -11.81 4.62 -2.39
CA ASP A 69 -11.74 5.97 -2.92
C ASP A 69 -12.71 6.09 -4.10
N VAL A 70 -13.30 7.28 -4.28
CA VAL A 70 -14.27 7.50 -5.36
C VAL A 70 -13.65 7.32 -6.75
N HIS A 71 -12.32 7.46 -6.84
CA HIS A 71 -11.56 7.23 -8.06
C HIS A 71 -10.98 5.81 -8.09
N HIS A 72 -10.91 5.25 -9.29
CA HIS A 72 -10.21 3.99 -9.53
C HIS A 72 -8.71 4.12 -9.22
N GLY A 73 -8.21 3.27 -8.31
CA GLY A 73 -6.79 3.14 -7.99
C GLY A 73 -6.00 2.41 -9.08
N ASN A 74 -5.88 3.02 -10.25
CA ASN A 74 -5.24 2.44 -11.44
C ASN A 74 -3.78 1.98 -11.20
N GLY A 75 -3.02 2.70 -10.37
CA GLY A 75 -1.65 2.33 -10.05
C GLY A 75 -1.58 1.08 -9.18
N THR A 76 -2.48 0.93 -8.22
CA THR A 76 -2.57 -0.27 -7.39
C THR A 76 -2.96 -1.49 -8.23
N GLN A 77 -3.92 -1.33 -9.13
CA GLN A 77 -4.28 -2.38 -10.08
C GLN A 77 -3.06 -2.77 -10.95
N GLU A 78 -2.41 -1.80 -11.61
CA GLU A 78 -1.26 -2.07 -12.49
C GLU A 78 -0.16 -2.86 -11.77
N ILE A 79 0.17 -2.50 -10.53
CA ILE A 79 1.22 -3.17 -9.74
C ILE A 79 0.90 -4.65 -9.50
N PHE A 80 -0.37 -5.00 -9.29
CA PHE A 80 -0.79 -6.36 -8.92
C PHE A 80 -1.58 -7.08 -10.01
N GLU A 81 -1.67 -6.54 -11.23
CA GLU A 81 -2.48 -7.08 -12.33
C GLU A 81 -2.21 -8.57 -12.61
N GLN A 82 -0.96 -9.01 -12.46
CA GLN A 82 -0.54 -10.41 -12.68
C GLN A 82 -0.25 -11.18 -11.38
N ASN A 83 -0.52 -10.60 -10.21
CA ASN A 83 -0.23 -11.21 -8.92
C ASN A 83 -1.43 -12.00 -8.42
N ASN A 84 -1.25 -13.31 -8.24
CA ASN A 84 -2.27 -14.23 -7.73
C ASN A 84 -2.01 -14.71 -6.28
N SER A 85 -0.97 -14.18 -5.64
CA SER A 85 -0.53 -14.56 -4.30
C SER A 85 -1.56 -14.28 -3.24
#